data_AF-A0A661UFK4-F1
#
_entry.id   AF-A0A661UFK4-F1
#
_cell.length_a   1.000
_cell.length_b   1.000
_cell.length_c   1.000
_cell.angle_alpha   90.00
_cell.angle_beta   90.00
_cell.angle_gamma   90.00
#
_symmetry.space_group_name_H-M   'P 1'
#
loop_
_entity.id
_entity.type
_entity.pdbx_description
1 polymer ?
#
loop_
_entity_poly.entity_id
_entity_poly.type
_entity_poly.pdbx_seq_one_letter_code
_entity_poly.pdbx_strand_id
1 'polypeptide(L)'
;MKKIMLVLFLVTSVIASAVNSKVIKLKEDKVELIFENVGISKLMFSPGSELIVEDKSGQVRVTSDKNKVIFSSKEFVKIKLTLPDSKSYVYKTKDNSVCNFNRREVVIKTEDGETIVFKDGNLKISEADGESKVRIDSEGIFINNDSETVQITSRGIKIDSDEENKNITGFWGELLGNVISSLAKGVISLAGKSPEKIMKRIINDH
;
A
#
# COMPACT_ATOMS: atom_id res chain seq x y z
N MET A 1 -3.42 27.28 -51.82
CA MET A 1 -4.56 27.07 -50.88
C MET A 1 -4.65 25.65 -50.30
N LYS A 2 -4.31 24.58 -51.04
CA LYS A 2 -4.38 23.19 -50.51
C LYS A 2 -3.42 22.83 -49.36
N LYS A 3 -2.29 23.55 -49.18
CA LYS A 3 -1.30 23.26 -48.13
C LYS A 3 -1.63 23.87 -46.76
N ILE A 4 -2.41 24.96 -46.70
CA ILE A 4 -2.78 25.65 -45.44
C ILE A 4 -3.93 24.89 -44.74
N MET A 5 -4.79 24.23 -45.51
CA MET A 5 -5.90 23.43 -44.97
C MET A 5 -5.43 22.13 -44.29
N LEU A 6 -4.28 21.58 -44.69
CA LEU A 6 -3.71 20.36 -44.11
C LEU A 6 -3.09 20.61 -42.72
N VAL A 7 -2.59 21.84 -42.48
CA VAL A 7 -2.02 22.24 -41.18
C VAL A 7 -3.14 22.52 -40.18
N LEU A 8 -4.29 23.05 -40.61
CA LEU A 8 -5.44 23.25 -39.73
C LEU A 8 -6.06 21.91 -39.26
N PHE A 9 -6.02 20.87 -40.10
CA PHE A 9 -6.51 19.53 -39.73
C PHE A 9 -5.55 18.79 -38.77
N LEU A 10 -4.24 19.06 -38.84
CA LEU A 10 -3.25 18.51 -37.91
C LEU A 10 -3.29 19.17 -36.52
N VAL A 11 -3.75 20.42 -36.44
CA VAL A 11 -3.84 21.16 -35.16
C VAL A 11 -5.14 20.82 -34.40
N THR A 12 -6.19 20.36 -35.09
CA THR A 12 -7.42 19.85 -34.43
C THR A 12 -7.33 18.40 -33.98
N SER A 13 -6.30 17.64 -34.39
CA SER A 13 -6.10 16.26 -33.92
C SER A 13 -5.36 16.17 -32.59
N VAL A 14 -5.22 17.27 -31.85
CA VAL A 14 -5.12 17.19 -30.39
C VAL A 14 -6.50 16.77 -29.90
N ILE A 15 -6.85 15.50 -30.14
CA ILE A 15 -7.85 14.80 -29.37
C ILE A 15 -7.31 14.88 -27.95
N ALA A 16 -7.77 15.90 -27.21
CA ALA A 16 -7.74 15.87 -25.77
C ALA A 16 -8.34 14.51 -25.43
N SER A 17 -7.47 13.58 -25.06
CA SER A 17 -7.88 12.27 -24.57
C SER A 17 -8.63 12.62 -23.30
N ALA A 18 -9.96 12.76 -23.42
CA ALA A 18 -10.81 13.21 -22.35
C ALA A 18 -10.69 12.16 -21.24
N VAL A 19 -9.85 12.47 -20.26
CA VAL A 19 -9.76 11.67 -19.05
C VAL A 19 -11.12 11.84 -18.39
N ASN A 20 -11.91 10.76 -18.37
CA ASN A 20 -13.19 10.78 -17.70
C ASN A 20 -12.91 10.83 -16.20
N SER A 21 -13.15 12.00 -15.61
CA SER A 21 -13.01 12.22 -14.17
C SER A 21 -14.38 12.14 -13.51
N LYS A 22 -14.48 11.33 -12.46
CA LYS A 22 -15.67 11.22 -11.61
C LYS A 22 -15.31 11.64 -10.20
N VAL A 23 -16.10 12.56 -9.65
CA VAL A 23 -15.89 13.13 -8.32
C VAL A 23 -17.01 12.69 -7.40
N ILE A 24 -16.66 12.17 -6.23
CA ILE A 24 -17.62 11.62 -5.25
C ILE A 24 -17.35 12.24 -3.89
N LYS A 25 -18.35 12.89 -3.32
CA LYS A 25 -18.26 13.43 -1.96
C LYS A 25 -18.54 12.33 -0.95
N LEU A 26 -17.54 11.98 -0.15
CA LEU A 26 -17.66 10.95 0.88
C LEU A 26 -18.26 11.54 2.16
N LYS A 27 -19.34 10.93 2.66
CA LYS A 27 -20.00 11.36 3.90
C LYS A 27 -19.35 10.74 5.14
N GLU A 28 -19.06 9.45 5.07
CA GLU A 28 -18.54 8.65 6.18
C GLU A 28 -17.01 8.75 6.30
N ASP A 29 -16.48 8.68 7.52
CA ASP A 29 -15.03 8.73 7.78
C ASP A 29 -14.33 7.41 7.48
N LYS A 30 -15.07 6.30 7.57
CA LYS A 30 -14.60 4.97 7.21
C LYS A 30 -15.36 4.48 5.97
N VAL A 31 -14.63 4.18 4.89
CA VAL A 31 -15.22 3.84 3.60
C VAL A 31 -14.70 2.49 3.09
N GLU A 32 -15.59 1.55 2.81
CA GLU A 32 -15.30 0.30 2.11
C GLU A 32 -15.16 0.56 0.61
N LEU A 33 -14.06 0.11 0.03
CA LEU A 33 -13.78 0.18 -1.40
C LEU A 33 -13.93 -1.21 -2.01
N ILE A 34 -14.72 -1.32 -3.08
CA ILE A 34 -14.98 -2.57 -3.79
C ILE A 34 -14.58 -2.40 -5.25
N PHE A 35 -13.79 -3.33 -5.77
CA PHE A 35 -13.25 -3.29 -7.13
C PHE A 35 -13.71 -4.53 -7.92
N GLU A 36 -14.52 -4.31 -8.96
CA GLU A 36 -15.07 -5.37 -9.82
C GLU A 36 -14.54 -5.19 -11.25
N ASN A 37 -13.58 -6.01 -11.65
CA ASN A 37 -12.82 -5.86 -12.91
C ASN A 37 -12.15 -4.47 -13.03
N VAL A 38 -11.73 -3.89 -11.91
CA VAL A 38 -11.03 -2.60 -11.87
C VAL A 38 -9.73 -2.75 -11.11
N GLY A 39 -8.62 -2.37 -11.74
CA GLY A 39 -7.31 -2.24 -11.10
C GLY A 39 -6.92 -0.79 -10.87
N ILE A 40 -5.78 -0.57 -10.20
CA ILE A 40 -5.26 0.75 -9.87
C ILE A 40 -3.95 1.01 -10.63
N SER A 41 -3.96 1.98 -11.55
CA SER A 41 -2.73 2.49 -12.17
C SER A 41 -1.96 3.41 -11.23
N LYS A 42 -2.67 4.22 -10.43
CA LYS A 42 -2.10 5.16 -9.45
C LYS A 42 -3.09 5.33 -8.29
N LEU A 43 -2.59 5.24 -7.06
CA LEU A 43 -3.32 5.62 -5.85
C LEU A 43 -2.63 6.85 -5.24
N MET A 44 -3.41 7.81 -4.76
CA MET A 44 -2.89 9.00 -4.09
C MET A 44 -3.82 9.41 -2.95
N PHE A 45 -3.26 10.05 -1.93
CA PHE A 45 -4.03 10.81 -0.96
C PHE A 45 -3.98 12.31 -1.27
N SER A 46 -5.09 13.01 -1.10
CA SER A 46 -5.14 14.47 -1.23
C SER A 46 -5.97 15.11 -0.10
N PRO A 47 -5.63 16.34 0.30
CA PRO A 47 -6.50 17.14 1.16
C PRO A 47 -7.89 17.32 0.52
N GLY A 48 -8.94 17.26 1.33
CA GLY A 48 -10.31 17.48 0.90
C GLY A 48 -11.27 16.38 1.37
N SER A 49 -12.49 16.40 0.83
CA SER A 49 -13.56 15.44 1.14
C SER A 49 -13.99 14.59 -0.05
N GLU A 50 -13.36 14.79 -1.20
CA GLU A 50 -13.78 14.22 -2.48
C GLU A 50 -12.84 13.10 -2.93
N LEU A 51 -13.44 11.97 -3.28
CA LEU A 51 -12.80 10.88 -3.98
C LEU A 51 -12.86 11.16 -5.48
N ILE A 52 -11.72 11.04 -6.15
CA ILE A 52 -11.61 11.31 -7.59
C ILE A 52 -11.16 10.04 -8.31
N VAL A 53 -11.92 9.66 -9.33
CA VAL A 53 -11.60 8.55 -10.23
C VAL A 53 -11.30 9.10 -11.61
N GLU A 54 -10.08 8.90 -12.09
CA GLU A 54 -9.71 9.16 -13.48
C GLU A 54 -9.66 7.84 -14.25
N ASP A 55 -10.53 7.72 -15.24
CA ASP A 55 -10.58 6.60 -16.17
C ASP A 55 -10.32 7.06 -17.61
N LYS A 56 -9.31 6.46 -18.24
CA LYS A 56 -8.98 6.73 -19.64
C LYS A 56 -9.92 6.03 -20.62
N SER A 57 -10.52 4.89 -20.25
CA SER A 57 -11.43 4.15 -21.13
C SER A 57 -12.86 4.71 -21.07
N GLY A 58 -13.22 5.38 -19.97
CA GLY A 58 -14.57 5.91 -19.74
C GLY A 58 -15.61 4.84 -19.41
N GLN A 59 -15.19 3.59 -19.23
CA GLN A 59 -16.07 2.44 -19.03
C GLN A 59 -16.37 2.15 -17.56
N VAL A 60 -15.56 2.67 -16.64
CA VAL A 60 -15.71 2.39 -15.21
C VAL A 60 -16.93 3.09 -14.65
N ARG A 61 -17.86 2.33 -14.09
CA ARG A 61 -18.98 2.84 -13.29
C ARG A 61 -18.53 2.98 -11.85
N VAL A 62 -19.00 4.04 -11.20
CA VAL A 62 -18.74 4.25 -9.78
C VAL A 62 -20.06 4.54 -9.09
N THR A 63 -20.37 3.75 -8.09
CA THR A 63 -21.55 3.93 -7.23
C THR A 63 -21.09 4.13 -5.80
N SER A 64 -21.86 4.91 -5.05
CA SER A 64 -21.62 5.11 -3.62
C SER A 64 -22.92 4.95 -2.87
N ASP A 65 -22.90 4.09 -1.85
CA ASP A 65 -24.01 3.87 -0.93
C ASP A 65 -23.47 3.83 0.49
N LYS A 66 -23.99 4.70 1.37
CA LYS A 66 -23.53 4.87 2.75
C LYS A 66 -22.00 4.98 2.86
N ASN A 67 -21.38 3.95 3.42
CA ASN A 67 -19.95 3.82 3.65
C ASN A 67 -19.24 3.00 2.55
N LYS A 68 -19.89 2.69 1.44
CA LYS A 68 -19.32 1.85 0.37
C LYS A 68 -19.16 2.65 -0.92
N VAL A 69 -18.05 2.41 -1.60
CA VAL A 69 -17.81 2.87 -2.97
C VAL A 69 -17.43 1.67 -3.82
N ILE A 70 -18.21 1.43 -4.88
CA ILE A 70 -18.02 0.31 -5.79
C ILE A 70 -17.53 0.85 -7.13
N PHE A 71 -16.40 0.35 -7.59
CA PHE A 71 -15.84 0.59 -8.91
C PHE A 71 -16.05 -0.65 -9.76
N SER A 72 -16.83 -0.56 -10.83
CA SER A 72 -17.14 -1.72 -11.67
C SER A 72 -16.97 -1.44 -13.16
N SER A 73 -16.51 -2.45 -13.88
CA SER A 73 -16.36 -2.43 -15.34
C SER A 73 -16.70 -3.80 -15.94
N LYS A 74 -17.11 -3.82 -17.20
CA LYS A 74 -17.33 -5.07 -17.94
C LYS A 74 -16.01 -5.75 -18.30
N GLU A 75 -15.02 -4.95 -18.67
CA GLU A 75 -13.66 -5.40 -18.98
C GLU A 75 -12.70 -4.91 -17.92
N PHE A 76 -11.55 -5.57 -17.76
CA PHE A 76 -10.54 -5.16 -16.80
C PHE A 76 -9.92 -3.81 -17.19
N VAL A 77 -10.12 -2.79 -16.36
CA VAL A 77 -9.62 -1.42 -16.59
C VAL A 77 -8.82 -0.95 -15.39
N LYS A 78 -7.72 -0.23 -15.62
CA LYS A 78 -6.95 0.44 -14.55
C LYS A 78 -7.31 1.92 -14.45
N ILE A 79 -7.70 2.36 -13.25
CA ILE A 79 -8.02 3.77 -12.96
C ILE A 79 -6.89 4.47 -12.23
N LYS A 80 -6.89 5.80 -12.19
CA LYS A 80 -6.21 6.52 -11.10
C LYS A 80 -7.25 6.88 -10.04
N LEU A 81 -6.89 6.66 -8.79
CA LEU A 81 -7.74 6.88 -7.64
C LEU A 81 -7.07 7.86 -6.69
N THR A 82 -7.74 8.98 -6.44
CA THR A 82 -7.34 9.94 -5.41
C THR A 82 -8.33 9.87 -4.27
N LEU A 83 -7.82 9.63 -3.07
CA LEU A 83 -8.57 9.44 -1.84
C LEU A 83 -8.38 10.63 -0.90
N PRO A 84 -9.44 11.11 -0.23
CA PRO A 84 -9.32 12.03 0.89
C PRO A 84 -8.34 11.55 1.97
N ASP A 85 -7.37 12.39 2.32
CA ASP A 85 -6.36 12.06 3.34
C ASP A 85 -6.88 12.10 4.78
N SER A 86 -8.06 12.70 4.98
CA SER A 86 -8.79 12.77 6.25
C SER A 86 -9.58 11.51 6.58
N LYS A 87 -9.70 10.56 5.65
CA LYS A 87 -10.55 9.37 5.78
C LYS A 87 -9.75 8.08 5.88
N SER A 88 -10.43 7.04 6.35
CA SER A 88 -9.91 5.68 6.42
C SER A 88 -10.68 4.76 5.49
N TYR A 89 -10.00 3.77 4.94
CA TYR A 89 -10.51 2.91 3.90
C TYR A 89 -10.40 1.44 4.31
N VAL A 90 -11.35 0.64 3.84
CA VAL A 90 -11.32 -0.81 3.98
C VAL A 90 -11.36 -1.44 2.61
N TYR A 91 -10.48 -2.40 2.39
CA TYR A 91 -10.49 -3.26 1.22
C TYR A 91 -10.43 -4.73 1.69
N LYS A 92 -11.26 -5.58 1.07
CA LYS A 92 -11.22 -7.02 1.29
C LYS A 92 -10.62 -7.69 0.06
N THR A 93 -9.60 -8.49 0.27
CA THR A 93 -8.93 -9.29 -0.75
C THR A 93 -9.75 -10.55 -1.04
N LYS A 94 -9.39 -11.29 -2.11
CA LYS A 94 -10.05 -12.57 -2.45
C LYS A 94 -9.80 -13.69 -1.43
N ASP A 95 -8.68 -13.62 -0.71
CA ASP A 95 -8.30 -14.56 0.37
C ASP A 95 -8.90 -14.15 1.74
N ASN A 96 -9.99 -13.37 1.75
CA ASN A 96 -10.68 -12.89 2.94
C ASN A 96 -9.87 -11.99 3.89
N SER A 97 -8.63 -11.63 3.55
CA SER A 97 -7.87 -10.65 4.32
C SER A 97 -8.53 -9.28 4.30
N VAL A 98 -8.45 -8.56 5.42
CA VAL A 98 -9.04 -7.23 5.58
C VAL A 98 -7.95 -6.18 5.70
N CYS A 99 -7.80 -5.36 4.67
CA CYS A 99 -6.88 -4.23 4.65
C CYS A 99 -7.60 -2.95 5.12
N ASN A 100 -7.23 -2.42 6.29
CA ASN A 100 -7.63 -1.09 6.73
C ASN A 100 -6.47 -0.14 6.47
N PHE A 101 -6.72 0.99 5.80
CA PHE A 101 -5.62 1.90 5.44
C PHE A 101 -6.05 3.37 5.38
N ASN A 102 -5.09 4.25 5.58
CA ASN A 102 -5.21 5.69 5.38
C ASN A 102 -3.86 6.25 4.87
N ARG A 103 -3.70 7.57 4.84
CA ARG A 103 -2.47 8.21 4.38
C ARG A 103 -1.22 7.81 5.18
N ARG A 104 -1.37 7.41 6.44
CA ARG A 104 -0.25 7.16 7.38
C ARG A 104 0.06 5.69 7.59
N GLU A 105 -0.94 4.82 7.49
CA GLU A 105 -0.77 3.41 7.84
C GLU A 105 -1.59 2.47 6.96
N VAL A 106 -1.11 1.23 6.89
CA VAL A 106 -1.82 0.07 6.34
C VAL A 106 -1.80 -1.02 7.41
N VAL A 107 -2.98 -1.55 7.74
CA VAL A 107 -3.18 -2.66 8.66
C VAL A 107 -3.88 -3.78 7.90
N ILE A 108 -3.24 -4.93 7.80
CA ILE A 108 -3.76 -6.12 7.13
C ILE A 108 -4.05 -7.15 8.21
N LYS A 109 -5.29 -7.63 8.27
CA LYS A 109 -5.66 -8.80 9.06
C LYS A 109 -5.83 -9.98 8.12
N THR A 110 -4.99 -11.00 8.25
CA THR A 110 -5.05 -12.21 7.43
C THR A 110 -6.18 -13.11 7.90
N GLU A 111 -6.60 -14.07 7.07
CA GLU A 111 -7.58 -15.09 7.43
C GLU A 111 -7.09 -15.95 8.61
N ASP A 112 -5.78 -16.20 8.68
CA ASP A 112 -5.13 -16.97 9.75
C ASP A 112 -5.00 -16.22 11.08
N GLY A 113 -5.49 -14.97 11.16
CA GLY A 113 -5.51 -14.18 12.39
C GLY A 113 -4.25 -13.34 12.63
N GLU A 114 -3.27 -13.34 11.73
CA GLU A 114 -2.11 -12.46 11.82
C GLU A 114 -2.49 -11.01 11.51
N THR A 115 -1.82 -10.08 12.19
CA THR A 115 -1.93 -8.65 11.93
C THR A 115 -0.61 -8.08 11.45
N ILE A 116 -0.59 -7.56 10.21
CA ILE A 116 0.55 -6.91 9.58
C ILE A 116 0.29 -5.40 9.55
N VAL A 117 1.20 -4.61 10.13
CA VAL A 117 1.09 -3.15 10.24
C VAL A 117 2.28 -2.49 9.58
N PHE A 118 1.99 -1.66 8.58
CA PHE A 118 2.93 -0.72 7.98
C PHE A 118 2.59 0.69 8.47
N LYS A 119 3.49 1.33 9.20
CA LYS A 119 3.25 2.65 9.77
C LYS A 119 4.54 3.41 10.00
N ASP A 120 4.57 4.68 9.60
CA ASP A 120 5.70 5.60 9.83
C ASP A 120 7.06 5.06 9.34
N GLY A 121 7.04 4.22 8.29
CA GLY A 121 8.25 3.56 7.78
C GLY A 121 8.76 2.39 8.61
N ASN A 122 7.90 1.79 9.44
CA ASN A 122 8.13 0.58 10.21
C ASN A 122 7.19 -0.54 9.76
N LEU A 123 7.58 -1.78 10.03
CA LEU A 123 6.77 -2.99 9.85
C LEU A 123 6.65 -3.72 11.17
N LYS A 124 5.43 -4.13 11.51
CA LYS A 124 5.13 -5.01 12.64
C LYS A 124 4.24 -6.16 12.18
N ILE A 125 4.55 -7.38 12.58
CA ILE A 125 3.71 -8.57 12.41
C ILE A 125 3.42 -9.12 13.80
N SER A 126 2.17 -9.39 14.08
CA SER A 126 1.71 -9.94 15.36
C SER A 126 0.74 -11.07 15.14
N GLU A 127 0.75 -12.05 16.04
CA GLU A 127 -0.27 -13.08 16.12
C GLU A 127 -1.61 -12.51 16.62
N ALA A 128 -2.64 -13.36 16.58
CA ALA A 128 -4.00 -13.02 17.01
C ALA A 128 -4.09 -12.60 18.48
N ASP A 129 -3.19 -13.08 19.33
CA ASP A 129 -3.08 -12.75 20.75
C ASP A 129 -2.36 -11.42 21.03
N GLY A 130 -1.77 -10.81 20.00
CA GLY A 130 -1.08 -9.52 20.07
C GLY A 130 0.43 -9.61 20.30
N GLU A 131 0.99 -10.81 20.46
CA GLU A 131 2.44 -10.98 20.56
C GLU A 131 3.13 -10.70 19.24
N SER A 132 4.24 -9.95 19.30
CA SER A 132 4.91 -9.43 18.10
C SER A 132 5.99 -10.39 17.64
N LYS A 133 5.71 -11.14 16.58
CA LYS A 133 6.68 -12.06 15.97
C LYS A 133 7.76 -11.36 15.19
N VAL A 134 7.42 -10.30 14.45
CA VAL A 134 8.39 -9.59 13.62
C VAL A 134 8.22 -8.09 13.81
N ARG A 135 9.32 -7.40 14.08
CA ARG A 135 9.39 -5.94 14.13
C ARG A 135 10.59 -5.47 13.32
N ILE A 136 10.37 -4.54 12.40
CA ILE A 136 11.44 -3.90 11.66
C ILE A 136 11.24 -2.39 11.71
N ASP A 137 12.23 -1.70 12.28
CA ASP A 137 12.18 -0.26 12.52
C ASP A 137 13.58 0.39 12.54
N SER A 138 13.67 1.60 13.12
CA SER A 138 14.91 2.36 13.24
C SER A 138 16.01 1.63 14.04
N GLU A 139 15.66 0.74 14.96
CA GLU A 139 16.61 0.03 15.81
C GLU A 139 17.20 -1.19 15.09
N GLY A 140 16.41 -1.86 14.24
CA GLY A 140 16.84 -3.07 13.56
C GLY A 140 15.70 -3.97 13.12
N ILE A 141 16.04 -5.24 12.89
CA ILE A 141 15.12 -6.34 12.63
C ILE A 141 15.09 -7.19 13.89
N PHE A 142 13.89 -7.47 14.37
CA PHE A 142 13.65 -8.29 15.55
C PHE A 142 12.64 -9.35 15.15
N ILE A 143 13.00 -10.61 15.37
CA ILE A 143 12.14 -11.76 15.16
C ILE A 143 12.07 -12.48 16.49
N ASN A 144 10.86 -12.75 16.96
CA ASN A 144 10.61 -13.50 18.18
C ASN A 144 9.71 -14.68 17.84
N ASN A 145 10.20 -15.88 18.09
CA ASN A 145 9.45 -17.12 18.05
C ASN A 145 9.63 -17.82 19.40
N ASP A 146 8.73 -18.74 19.74
CA ASP A 146 8.66 -19.40 21.06
C ASP A 146 9.99 -19.97 21.59
N SER A 147 10.88 -20.42 20.68
CA SER A 147 12.16 -21.04 21.01
C SER A 147 13.40 -20.23 20.59
N GLU A 148 13.22 -19.11 19.88
CA GLU A 148 14.33 -18.34 19.31
C GLU A 148 13.99 -16.86 19.13
N THR A 149 14.88 -16.00 19.63
CA THR A 149 14.88 -14.57 19.35
C THR A 149 16.06 -14.20 18.46
N VAL A 150 15.79 -13.56 17.32
CA VAL A 150 16.80 -13.01 16.42
C VAL A 150 16.76 -11.49 16.44
N GLN A 151 17.90 -10.87 16.67
CA GLN A 151 18.07 -9.41 16.64
C GLN A 151 19.19 -9.04 15.67
N ILE A 152 18.87 -8.25 14.66
CA ILE A 152 19.84 -7.70 13.71
C ILE A 152 19.82 -6.19 13.83
N THR A 153 20.87 -5.64 14.44
CA THR A 153 20.99 -4.20 14.71
C THR A 153 22.31 -3.67 14.15
N SER A 154 22.54 -2.36 14.25
CA SER A 154 23.85 -1.76 13.93
C SER A 154 25.00 -2.28 14.80
N ARG A 155 24.70 -2.97 15.91
CA ARG A 155 25.69 -3.56 16.82
C ARG A 155 26.04 -5.01 16.47
N GLY A 156 25.43 -5.56 15.42
CA GLY A 156 25.61 -6.94 14.99
C GLY A 156 24.36 -7.79 15.13
N ILE A 157 24.58 -9.10 15.12
CA ILE A 157 23.53 -10.12 15.09
C ILE A 157 23.58 -10.91 16.39
N LYS A 158 22.42 -11.02 17.04
CA LYS A 158 22.21 -11.86 18.21
C LYS A 158 21.12 -12.87 17.92
N ILE A 159 21.36 -14.11 18.28
CA ILE A 159 20.41 -15.20 18.22
C ILE A 159 20.42 -15.84 19.60
N ASP A 160 19.31 -15.72 20.31
CA ASP A 160 19.12 -16.38 21.60
C ASP A 160 18.16 -17.54 21.38
N SER A 161 18.60 -18.77 21.68
CA SER A 161 17.82 -20.00 21.51
C SER A 161 17.98 -20.93 22.70
N ASP A 162 17.05 -21.86 22.87
CA ASP A 162 17.10 -22.85 23.96
C ASP A 162 18.32 -23.79 23.89
N GLU A 163 18.87 -24.00 22.68
CA GLU A 163 20.01 -24.88 22.46
C GLU A 163 21.35 -24.14 22.58
N GLU A 164 21.50 -23.01 21.89
CA GLU A 164 22.76 -22.27 21.83
C GLU A 164 22.54 -20.79 21.48
N ASN A 165 23.17 -19.91 22.25
CA ASN A 165 23.17 -18.47 21.95
C ASN A 165 24.34 -18.13 21.01
N LYS A 166 24.05 -17.45 19.91
CA LYS A 166 25.04 -17.01 18.92
C LYS A 166 25.11 -15.50 18.86
N ASN A 167 26.32 -14.97 18.99
CA ASN A 167 26.59 -13.54 18.96
C ASN A 167 27.65 -13.22 17.90
N ILE A 168 27.23 -12.63 16.78
CA ILE A 168 28.15 -12.08 15.77
C ILE A 168 28.28 -10.59 16.04
N THR A 169 29.29 -10.24 16.84
CA THR A 169 29.56 -8.89 17.34
C THR A 169 31.01 -8.47 17.04
N GLY A 170 31.41 -7.26 17.43
CA GLY A 170 32.70 -6.66 17.02
C GLY A 170 32.66 -6.18 15.58
N PHE A 171 33.82 -5.83 15.00
CA PHE A 171 33.89 -5.12 13.71
C PHE A 171 33.08 -5.77 12.58
N TRP A 172 33.23 -7.08 12.37
CA TRP A 172 32.51 -7.80 11.31
C TRP A 172 31.01 -7.94 11.62
N GLY A 173 30.66 -8.13 12.90
CA GLY A 173 29.28 -8.13 13.34
C GLY A 173 28.61 -6.78 13.08
N GLU A 174 29.22 -5.69 13.52
CA GLU A 174 28.74 -4.33 13.30
C GLU A 174 28.63 -3.99 11.81
N LEU A 175 29.60 -4.38 10.99
CA LEU A 175 29.55 -4.16 9.54
C LEU A 175 28.35 -4.89 8.91
N LEU A 176 28.19 -6.19 9.18
CA LEU A 176 27.10 -7.00 8.65
C LEU A 176 25.74 -6.51 9.15
N GLY A 177 25.65 -6.24 10.46
CA GLY A 177 24.44 -5.72 11.09
C GLY A 177 24.02 -4.38 10.50
N ASN A 178 24.97 -3.47 10.26
CA ASN A 178 24.71 -2.19 9.59
C ASN A 178 24.22 -2.37 8.15
N VAL A 179 24.85 -3.24 7.35
CA VAL A 179 24.43 -3.50 5.97
C VAL A 179 23.01 -4.05 5.92
N ILE A 180 22.72 -5.10 6.70
CA ILE A 180 21.40 -5.75 6.71
C ILE A 180 20.34 -4.78 7.24
N SER A 181 20.62 -4.09 8.36
CA SER A 181 19.71 -3.10 8.93
C SER A 181 19.43 -1.97 7.93
N SER A 182 20.45 -1.47 7.24
CA SER A 182 20.30 -0.40 6.25
C SER A 182 19.48 -0.85 5.04
N LEU A 183 19.68 -2.07 4.53
CA LEU A 183 18.89 -2.62 3.43
C LEU A 183 17.43 -2.80 3.82
N ALA A 184 17.17 -3.41 4.98
CA ALA A 184 15.81 -3.60 5.49
C ALA A 184 15.11 -2.26 5.75
N LYS A 185 15.80 -1.29 6.34
CA LYS A 185 15.31 0.10 6.52
C LYS A 185 15.02 0.76 5.18
N GLY A 186 15.87 0.58 4.17
CA GLY A 186 15.64 1.10 2.83
C GLY A 186 14.32 0.57 2.25
N VAL A 187 14.14 -0.74 2.25
CA VAL A 187 12.94 -1.41 1.72
C VAL A 187 11.68 -1.02 2.50
N ILE A 188 11.74 -1.03 3.83
CA ILE A 188 10.56 -0.75 4.67
C ILE A 188 10.27 0.74 4.77
N SER A 189 11.27 1.61 4.72
CA SER A 189 10.98 3.05 4.60
C SER A 189 10.28 3.36 3.27
N LEU A 190 10.61 2.66 2.19
CA LEU A 190 9.94 2.83 0.90
C LEU A 190 8.52 2.25 0.91
N ALA A 191 8.32 1.08 1.53
CA ALA A 191 7.02 0.44 1.64
C ALA A 191 6.13 1.12 2.69
N GLY A 192 6.58 1.19 3.94
CA GLY A 192 5.85 1.69 5.10
C GLY A 192 5.64 3.20 5.17
N LYS A 193 6.30 4.00 4.31
CA LYS A 193 5.95 5.42 4.11
C LYS A 193 5.03 5.66 2.91
N SER A 194 4.70 4.62 2.16
CA SER A 194 3.85 4.74 0.97
C SER A 194 2.66 3.78 1.02
N PRO A 195 1.66 4.01 1.92
CA PRO A 195 0.41 3.25 1.91
C PRO A 195 -0.21 3.13 0.51
N GLU A 196 -0.04 4.14 -0.34
CA GLU A 196 -0.53 4.12 -1.71
C GLU A 196 0.12 3.04 -2.57
N LYS A 197 1.43 2.82 -2.40
CA LYS A 197 2.15 1.80 -3.16
C LYS A 197 1.78 0.40 -2.67
N ILE A 198 1.67 0.21 -1.37
CA ILE A 198 1.24 -1.06 -0.76
C ILE A 198 -0.16 -1.41 -1.27
N MET A 199 -1.13 -0.51 -1.09
CA MET A 199 -2.51 -0.77 -1.46
C MET A 199 -2.71 -0.91 -2.97
N LYS A 200 -2.00 -0.12 -3.79
CA LYS A 200 -2.01 -0.32 -5.23
C LYS A 200 -1.56 -1.73 -5.60
N ARG A 201 -0.53 -2.26 -4.95
CA ARG A 201 -0.02 -3.60 -5.24
C ARG A 201 -1.03 -4.66 -4.81
N ILE A 202 -1.52 -4.58 -3.57
CA ILE A 202 -2.56 -5.47 -3.05
C ILE A 202 -3.76 -5.50 -4.00
N ILE A 203 -4.36 -4.36 -4.33
CA ILE A 203 -5.56 -4.29 -5.18
C ILE A 203 -5.32 -4.86 -6.60
N ASN A 204 -4.09 -4.79 -7.13
CA ASN A 204 -3.78 -5.26 -8.49
C ASN A 204 -3.26 -6.68 -8.57
N ASP A 205 -2.70 -7.24 -7.50
CA ASP A 205 -2.23 -8.64 -7.45
C ASP A 205 -3.43 -9.62 -7.34
N HIS A 206 -4.61 -9.19 -7.84
CA HIS A 206 -5.91 -9.83 -7.77
C HIS A 206 -6.61 -9.93 -9.13
#